data_AF-A0A232FFR7-F1
#
_entry.id   AF-A0A232FFR7-F1
#
_cell.length_a   1.000
_cell.length_b   1.000
_cell.length_c   1.000
_cell.angle_alpha   90.00
_cell.angle_beta   90.00
_cell.angle_gamma   90.00
#
_symmetry.space_group_name_H-M   'P 1'
#
loop_
_entity.id
_entity.type
_entity.pdbx_description
1 polymer ?
#
loop_
_entity_poly.entity_id
_entity_poly.type
_entity_poly.pdbx_seq_one_letter_code
_entity_poly.pdbx_strand_id
1 'polypeptide(L)'
;MRPGVSSSLLLLLSVQSCCCWAMMGPAPSALRQQQFGVVKLAVIAPADPRHEQSLPRLLPAVLMAVRAVSSPKGPLPGWTIEVEHRDSQCSSTYGPLAAFDFYINRTA
;
A
#
# COMPACT_ATOMS: atom_id res chain seq x y z
N MET A 1 -18.29 -26.88 -64.50
CA MET A 1 -17.15 -27.43 -63.74
C MET A 1 -17.15 -26.78 -62.36
N ARG A 2 -17.52 -27.53 -61.32
CA ARG A 2 -17.49 -27.07 -59.91
C ARG A 2 -16.15 -27.50 -59.32
N PRO A 3 -15.32 -26.61 -58.75
CA PRO A 3 -14.11 -27.05 -58.08
C PRO A 3 -14.52 -27.68 -56.75
N GLY A 4 -14.22 -28.97 -56.59
CA GLY A 4 -14.38 -29.68 -55.33
C GLY A 4 -13.33 -29.19 -54.35
N VAL A 5 -13.74 -28.37 -53.38
CA VAL A 5 -12.92 -28.04 -52.22
C VAL A 5 -12.86 -29.28 -51.32
N SER A 6 -11.66 -29.84 -51.20
CA SER A 6 -11.38 -31.02 -50.39
C SER A 6 -11.72 -30.77 -48.92
N SER A 7 -12.58 -31.61 -48.35
CA SER A 7 -13.02 -31.59 -46.94
C SER A 7 -11.84 -31.51 -45.95
N SER A 8 -10.68 -32.05 -46.33
CA SER A 8 -9.45 -32.00 -45.54
C SER A 8 -8.86 -30.59 -45.36
N LEU A 9 -9.13 -29.66 -46.31
CA LEU A 9 -8.61 -28.29 -46.24
C LEU A 9 -9.43 -27.40 -45.29
N LEU A 10 -10.73 -27.70 -45.13
CA LEU A 10 -11.63 -27.03 -44.18
C LEU A 10 -11.29 -27.36 -42.71
N LEU A 11 -10.89 -28.61 -42.45
CA LEU A 11 -10.46 -29.05 -41.12
C LEU A 11 -9.18 -28.33 -40.66
N LEU A 12 -8.22 -28.10 -41.55
CA LEU A 12 -6.97 -27.42 -41.21
C LEU A 12 -7.17 -25.95 -40.81
N LEU A 13 -8.10 -25.24 -41.44
CA LEU A 13 -8.44 -23.85 -41.09
C LEU A 13 -9.10 -23.74 -39.71
N SER A 14 -9.92 -24.73 -39.31
CA SER A 14 -10.52 -24.76 -37.97
C SER A 14 -9.51 -25.00 -36.85
N VAL A 15 -8.51 -25.85 -37.08
CA VAL A 15 -7.48 -26.15 -36.06
C VAL A 15 -6.54 -24.96 -35.86
N GLN A 16 -6.21 -24.23 -36.93
CA GLN A 16 -5.32 -23.06 -36.83
C GLN A 16 -5.98 -21.87 -36.10
N SER A 17 -7.31 -21.73 -36.18
CA SER A 17 -8.06 -20.73 -35.42
C SER A 17 -8.12 -21.04 -33.92
N CYS A 18 -8.15 -22.31 -33.53
CA CYS A 18 -8.20 -22.71 -32.11
C CYS A 18 -6.87 -22.45 -31.38
N CYS A 19 -5.73 -22.61 -32.06
CA CYS A 19 -4.43 -22.37 -31.44
C CYS A 19 -4.16 -20.89 -31.14
N CYS A 20 -4.71 -19.96 -31.92
CA CYS A 20 -4.56 -18.52 -31.65
C CYS A 20 -5.31 -18.07 -30.38
N TRP A 21 -6.44 -18.71 -30.07
CA TRP A 21 -7.19 -18.38 -28.84
C TRP A 21 -6.48 -18.86 -27.57
N ALA A 22 -5.72 -19.95 -27.65
CA ALA A 22 -4.95 -20.47 -26.51
C ALA A 22 -3.70 -19.63 -26.16
N MET A 23 -3.28 -18.70 -27.03
CA MET A 23 -2.09 -17.86 -26.84
C MET A 23 -2.40 -16.44 -26.34
N MET A 24 -3.67 -16.03 -26.31
CA MET A 24 -4.10 -14.80 -25.67
C MET A 24 -4.45 -15.08 -24.21
N GLY A 25 -3.42 -15.39 -23.41
CA GLY A 25 -3.54 -15.27 -21.96
C GLY A 25 -3.96 -13.84 -21.60
N PRO A 26 -4.70 -13.64 -20.49
CA PRO A 26 -5.11 -12.31 -20.08
C PRO A 26 -3.87 -11.41 -20.00
N ALA A 27 -3.94 -10.25 -20.65
CA ALA A 27 -2.90 -9.24 -20.57
C ALA A 27 -2.53 -9.04 -19.10
N PRO A 28 -1.23 -8.92 -18.75
CA PRO A 28 -0.87 -8.49 -17.41
C PRO A 28 -1.60 -7.18 -17.20
N SER A 29 -2.53 -7.20 -16.25
CA SER A 29 -3.30 -6.06 -15.81
C SER A 29 -2.29 -4.93 -15.71
N ALA A 30 -2.43 -3.91 -16.56
CA ALA A 30 -1.62 -2.72 -16.49
C ALA A 30 -1.65 -2.32 -15.02
N LEU A 31 -0.51 -2.48 -14.33
CA LEU A 31 -0.35 -1.96 -12.99
C LEU A 31 -0.59 -0.48 -13.18
N ARG A 32 -1.82 -0.03 -12.88
CA ARG A 32 -2.11 1.35 -12.58
C ARG A 32 -0.95 1.74 -11.69
N GLN A 33 -0.05 2.61 -12.18
CA GLN A 33 1.05 3.10 -11.36
C GLN A 33 0.35 3.73 -10.15
N GLN A 34 0.29 2.96 -9.08
CA GLN A 34 -0.31 3.41 -7.85
C GLN A 34 0.72 4.39 -7.37
N GLN A 35 0.49 5.68 -7.64
CA GLN A 35 1.38 6.74 -7.22
C GLN A 35 1.39 6.66 -5.69
N PHE A 36 2.39 5.98 -5.14
CA PHE A 36 2.48 5.77 -3.71
C PHE A 36 2.73 7.13 -3.07
N GLY A 37 1.85 7.49 -2.14
CA GLY A 37 1.90 8.78 -1.45
C GLY A 37 2.74 8.73 -0.19
N VAL A 38 2.81 9.88 0.47
CA VAL A 38 3.30 10.00 1.85
C VAL A 38 2.11 9.94 2.80
N VAL A 39 2.18 9.06 3.80
CA VAL A 39 1.25 9.01 4.93
C VAL A 39 1.96 9.56 6.14
N LYS A 40 1.34 10.52 6.83
CA LYS A 40 1.87 11.07 8.07
C LYS A 40 1.13 10.47 9.26
N LEU A 41 1.86 10.00 10.26
CA LEU A 41 1.35 9.38 11.46
C LEU A 41 1.78 10.20 12.68
N ALA A 42 0.81 10.79 13.38
CA ALA A 42 1.05 11.47 14.65
C ALA A 42 1.01 10.50 15.84
N VAL A 43 1.96 10.65 16.76
CA VAL A 43 1.98 9.96 18.05
C VAL A 43 1.99 11.00 19.17
N ILE A 44 0.96 10.99 20.01
CA ILE A 44 0.88 11.83 21.21
C ILE A 44 0.94 10.93 22.42
N ALA A 45 2.01 11.04 23.21
CA ALA A 45 2.19 10.28 24.44
C ALA A 45 3.10 11.04 25.41
N PRO A 46 3.08 10.73 26.71
CA PRO A 46 3.95 11.39 27.67
C PRO A 46 5.44 11.09 27.38
N ALA A 47 6.31 12.10 27.43
CA ALA A 47 7.76 11.89 27.27
C ALA A 47 8.43 11.30 28.52
N ASP A 48 7.82 11.50 29.70
CA ASP A 48 8.36 11.01 30.97
C ASP A 48 8.35 9.47 31.03
N PRO A 49 9.51 8.80 31.15
CA PRO A 49 9.64 7.34 31.14
C PRO A 49 8.97 6.66 32.35
N ARG A 50 8.55 7.41 33.38
CA ARG A 50 7.81 6.89 34.53
C ARG A 50 6.39 6.47 34.15
N HIS A 51 5.82 7.03 33.09
CA HIS A 51 4.53 6.59 32.58
C HIS A 51 4.65 5.27 31.80
N GLU A 52 3.66 4.39 32.00
CA GLU A 52 3.61 3.07 31.37
C GLU A 52 3.64 3.15 29.84
N GLN A 53 2.92 4.13 29.27
CA GLN A 53 2.79 4.37 27.84
C GLN A 53 3.61 5.59 27.39
N SER A 54 4.82 5.72 27.91
CA SER A 54 5.71 6.82 27.56
C SER A 54 6.28 6.68 26.14
N LEU A 55 6.53 7.81 25.47
CA LEU A 55 7.17 7.88 24.16
C LEU A 55 8.41 6.98 24.02
N PRO A 56 9.39 6.99 24.96
CA PRO A 56 10.55 6.11 24.85
C PRO A 56 10.22 4.61 24.83
N ARG A 57 9.09 4.20 25.41
CA ARG A 57 8.64 2.80 25.40
C ARG A 57 7.83 2.46 24.14
N LEU A 58 7.00 3.40 23.68
CA LEU A 58 6.04 3.17 22.60
C LEU A 58 6.65 3.38 21.20
N LEU A 59 7.50 4.39 21.02
CA LEU A 59 8.07 4.75 19.72
C LEU A 59 8.83 3.61 19.04
N PRO A 60 9.66 2.80 19.73
CA PRO A 60 10.35 1.67 19.08
C PRO A 60 9.38 0.67 18.45
N ALA A 61 8.29 0.36 19.14
CA ALA A 61 7.25 -0.55 18.63
C ALA A 61 6.53 0.05 17.41
N VAL A 62 6.18 1.34 17.45
CA VAL A 62 5.57 2.04 16.32
C VAL A 62 6.49 2.03 15.11
N LEU A 63 7.77 2.37 15.28
CA LEU A 63 8.75 2.38 14.19
C LEU A 63 8.97 0.98 13.59
N MET A 64 8.94 -0.07 14.41
CA MET A 64 8.97 -1.45 13.90
C MET A 64 7.71 -1.80 13.10
N ALA A 65 6.54 -1.42 13.59
CA ALA A 65 5.28 -1.65 12.88
C ALA A 65 5.24 -0.92 11.53
N VAL A 66 5.71 0.32 11.48
CA VAL A 66 5.84 1.10 10.23
C VAL A 66 6.72 0.38 9.23
N ARG A 67 7.90 -0.11 9.64
CA ARG A 67 8.80 -0.89 8.76
C ARG A 67 8.15 -2.17 8.25
N ALA A 68 7.40 -2.87 9.10
CA ALA A 68 6.71 -4.10 8.70
C ALA A 68 5.61 -3.81 7.68
N VAL A 69 4.83 -2.74 7.91
CA VAL A 69 3.71 -2.31 7.07
C VAL A 69 4.17 -1.79 5.71
N SER A 70 5.26 -1.02 5.67
CA SER A 70 5.84 -0.45 4.45
C SER A 70 6.75 -1.42 3.69
N SER A 71 6.99 -2.63 4.23
CA SER A 71 7.85 -3.61 3.58
C SER A 71 7.23 -4.10 2.25
N PRO A 72 8.03 -4.65 1.31
CA PRO A 72 7.51 -5.18 0.05
C PRO A 72 6.49 -6.32 0.22
N LYS A 73 6.52 -7.00 1.38
CA LYS A 73 5.57 -8.06 1.76
C LYS A 73 4.48 -7.55 2.71
N GLY A 74 4.56 -6.29 3.11
CA GLY A 74 3.62 -5.64 4.00
C GLY A 74 2.34 -5.22 3.27
N PRO A 75 1.30 -4.82 4.02
CA PRO A 75 0.04 -4.37 3.45
C PRO A 75 0.11 -3.05 2.68
N LEU A 76 1.13 -2.21 2.93
CA LEU A 76 1.31 -0.92 2.24
C LEU A 76 2.67 -0.85 1.54
N PRO A 77 2.95 -1.74 0.57
CA PRO A 77 4.22 -1.73 -0.13
C PRO A 77 4.36 -0.45 -0.95
N GLY A 78 5.54 0.17 -0.92
CA GLY A 78 5.84 1.39 -1.69
C GLY A 78 5.39 2.70 -1.05
N TRP A 79 4.59 2.68 0.01
CA TRP A 79 4.19 3.89 0.74
C TRP A 79 5.30 4.40 1.66
N THR A 80 5.51 5.72 1.69
CA THR A 80 6.37 6.37 2.68
C THR A 80 5.52 6.78 3.88
N ILE A 81 5.84 6.25 5.06
CA ILE A 81 5.15 6.58 6.31
C ILE A 81 6.09 7.43 7.16
N GLU A 82 5.73 8.70 7.37
CA GLU A 82 6.44 9.65 8.24
C GLU A 82 5.81 9.60 9.64
N VAL A 83 6.61 9.41 10.67
CA VAL A 83 6.14 9.36 12.06
C VAL A 83 6.60 10.62 12.77
N GLU A 84 5.64 11.43 13.20
CA GLU A 84 5.87 12.62 14.01
C GLU A 84 5.33 12.39 15.41
N HIS A 85 5.99 12.93 16.43
CA HIS A 85 5.59 12.71 17.82
C HIS A 85 5.64 13.97 18.69
N ARG A 86 4.74 14.05 19.66
CA ARG A 86 4.67 15.16 20.64
C ARG A 86 4.43 14.63 22.05
N ASP A 87 5.00 15.35 23.00
CA ASP A 87 4.79 15.09 24.42
C ASP A 87 3.42 15.62 24.86
N SER A 88 2.58 14.75 25.42
CA SER A 88 1.30 15.15 25.99
C SER A 88 1.40 15.76 27.39
N GLN A 89 2.55 15.62 28.04
CA GLN A 89 2.77 15.97 29.45
C GLN A 89 1.74 15.35 30.42
N CYS A 90 1.11 14.23 30.01
CA CYS A 90 -0.02 13.63 30.72
C CYS A 90 -1.13 14.64 31.08
N SER A 91 -1.33 15.66 30.24
CA SER A 91 -2.23 16.79 30.50
C SER A 91 -3.40 16.82 29.54
N SER A 92 -4.59 17.07 30.09
CA SER A 92 -5.82 17.32 29.32
C SER A 92 -5.79 18.63 28.53
N THR A 93 -4.77 19.47 28.72
CA THR A 93 -4.56 20.70 27.94
C THR A 93 -3.52 20.47 26.84
N TYR A 94 -2.32 19.98 27.18
CA TYR A 94 -1.24 19.84 26.21
C TYR A 94 -1.47 18.72 25.19
N GLY A 95 -2.14 17.63 25.57
CA GLY A 95 -2.49 16.56 24.63
C GLY A 95 -3.36 17.06 23.46
N PRO A 96 -4.52 17.69 23.72
CA PRO A 96 -5.35 18.28 22.66
C PRO A 96 -4.64 19.40 21.88
N LEU A 97 -3.84 20.24 22.53
CA LEU A 97 -3.07 21.28 21.82
C LEU A 97 -2.09 20.67 20.80
N ALA A 98 -1.38 19.61 21.18
CA ALA A 98 -0.51 18.90 20.25
C ALA A 98 -1.29 18.31 19.05
N ALA A 99 -2.53 17.83 19.27
CA ALA A 99 -3.39 17.35 18.19
C ALA A 99 -3.82 18.48 17.23
N PHE A 100 -4.15 19.66 17.77
CA PHE A 100 -4.43 20.83 16.94
C PHE A 100 -3.20 21.32 16.19
N ASP A 101 -2.02 21.31 16.81
CA ASP A 101 -0.77 21.67 16.16
C ASP A 101 -0.47 20.77 14.96
N PHE A 102 -0.75 19.46 15.08
CA PHE A 102 -0.63 18.54 13.96
C PHE A 102 -1.55 18.91 12.80
N TYR A 103 -2.83 19.16 13.11
CA TYR A 103 -3.85 19.48 12.12
C TYR A 103 -3.58 20.81 11.41
N ILE A 104 -3.27 21.86 12.16
CA ILE A 104 -3.04 23.22 11.63
C ILE A 104 -1.77 23.25 10.77
N ASN A 105 -0.69 22.63 11.23
CA ASN A 105 0.59 22.63 10.52
C ASN A 105 0.68 21.55 9.43
N ARG A 106 -0.34 20.69 9.29
CA ARG A 106 -0.35 19.54 8.36
C ARG A 106 0.87 18.64 8.50
N THR A 107 1.35 18.52 9.73
CA THR A 107 2.48 17.66 10.10
C THR A 107 2.03 16.24 10.41
N ALA A 108 0.73 16.03 10.63
CA ALA A 108 0.09 14.71 10.62
C ALA A 108 -1.41 14.83 10.28
#